data_AF-A0A4R9EU59-F1
#
_entry.id   AF-A0A4R9EU59-F1
#
_cell.length_a   1.000
_cell.length_b   1.000
_cell.length_c   1.000
_cell.angle_alpha   90.00
_cell.angle_beta   90.00
_cell.angle_gamma   90.00
#
_symmetry.space_group_name_H-M   'P 1'
#
loop_
_entity.id
_entity.type
_entity.pdbx_description
1 polymer ?
#
loop_
_entity_poly.entity_id
_entity_poly.type
_entity_poly.pdbx_seq_one_letter_code
_entity_poly.pdbx_strand_id
1 'polypeptide(L)'
;MDWETDEEFYAWVETLGAPCVMCTDSLWRVDADPRGRRCPQCLNAVRQARRHKITVERVNAILRAQEDTCPLCLRLGGDLSTEGRSWWHIDHDHNCCPSQSSCGRCVRGLLCRDCNIRGLAWYESLSPELRTWRHINAYLADPPAHKPESAVLFLGDLRGVRSRDGAFAGWRSDQLLRGDHEPPLTSEPVARPDSSSPFAF
;
A
#
# COMPACT_ATOMS: atom_id res chain seq x y z
N MET A 1 -11.76 6.86 36.49
CA MET A 1 -12.21 5.51 36.10
C MET A 1 -11.28 4.59 36.84
N ASP A 2 -11.67 4.25 38.07
CA ASP A 2 -10.90 3.38 38.94
C ASP A 2 -11.02 1.96 38.41
N TRP A 3 -9.89 1.36 38.04
CA TRP A 3 -9.78 -0.07 37.75
C TRP A 3 -9.71 -0.76 39.11
N GLU A 4 -10.71 -1.57 39.46
CA GLU A 4 -10.86 -2.03 40.85
C GLU A 4 -10.03 -3.29 41.16
N THR A 5 -9.45 -3.98 40.16
CA THR A 5 -8.47 -5.07 40.39
C THR A 5 -7.53 -5.29 39.19
N ASP A 6 -6.33 -5.83 39.44
CA ASP A 6 -5.37 -6.23 38.40
C ASP A 6 -5.97 -7.28 37.44
N GLU A 7 -6.84 -8.17 37.91
CA GLU A 7 -7.50 -9.19 37.07
C GLU A 7 -8.44 -8.60 36.01
N GLU A 8 -9.18 -7.53 36.32
CA GLU A 8 -10.01 -6.83 35.33
C GLU A 8 -9.18 -6.11 34.28
N PHE A 9 -8.01 -5.55 34.67
CA PHE A 9 -7.06 -4.97 33.74
C PHE A 9 -6.48 -6.04 32.81
N TYR A 10 -6.04 -7.18 33.33
CA TYR A 10 -5.51 -8.28 32.49
C TYR A 10 -6.57 -8.88 31.58
N ALA A 11 -7.81 -9.09 32.06
CA ALA A 11 -8.93 -9.55 31.23
C ALA A 11 -9.31 -8.55 30.12
N TRP A 12 -9.15 -7.24 30.37
CA TRP A 12 -9.35 -6.20 29.37
C TRP A 12 -8.23 -6.17 28.31
N VAL A 13 -6.98 -6.43 28.71
CA VAL A 13 -5.80 -6.53 27.84
C VAL A 13 -5.66 -7.93 27.21
N GLU A 14 -6.64 -8.84 27.34
CA GLU A 14 -6.55 -10.14 26.70
C GLU A 14 -6.55 -10.04 25.17
N THR A 15 -5.65 -10.80 24.53
CA THR A 15 -5.71 -11.04 23.09
C THR A 15 -7.04 -11.73 22.74
N LEU A 16 -7.68 -11.32 21.64
CA LEU A 16 -8.98 -11.86 21.21
C LEU A 16 -8.97 -13.35 20.77
N GLY A 17 -7.90 -14.10 21.05
CA GLY A 17 -7.71 -15.50 20.67
C GLY A 17 -7.52 -15.72 19.15
N ALA A 18 -8.12 -14.86 18.32
CA ALA A 18 -7.99 -14.83 16.88
C ALA A 18 -7.19 -13.60 16.41
N PRO A 19 -6.25 -13.77 15.46
CA PRO A 19 -5.49 -12.66 14.89
C PRO A 19 -6.33 -11.80 13.94
N CYS A 20 -5.76 -10.67 13.50
CA CYS A 20 -6.38 -9.80 12.52
C CYS A 20 -6.65 -10.54 11.22
N VAL A 21 -7.89 -10.51 10.73
CA VAL A 21 -8.26 -11.20 9.48
C VAL A 21 -7.65 -10.60 8.21
N MET A 22 -6.91 -9.48 8.33
CA MET A 22 -6.25 -8.79 7.22
C MET A 22 -4.73 -8.94 7.27
N CYS A 23 -4.10 -8.56 8.40
CA CYS A 23 -2.64 -8.58 8.55
C CYS A 23 -2.10 -9.73 9.40
N THR A 24 -2.96 -10.59 9.95
CA THR A 24 -2.60 -11.75 10.80
C THR A 24 -1.88 -11.44 12.11
N ASP A 25 -1.64 -10.17 12.42
CA ASP A 25 -1.11 -9.76 13.72
C ASP A 25 -2.09 -10.06 14.85
N SER A 26 -1.54 -10.30 16.05
CA SER A 26 -2.33 -10.45 17.28
C SER A 26 -3.26 -9.25 17.49
N LEU A 27 -4.52 -9.52 17.83
CA LEU A 27 -5.50 -8.49 18.17
C LEU A 27 -5.69 -8.40 19.67
N TRP A 28 -5.47 -7.21 20.19
CA TRP A 28 -5.83 -6.84 21.55
C TRP A 28 -7.26 -6.32 21.55
N ARG A 29 -8.08 -6.77 22.52
CA ARG A 29 -9.51 -6.39 22.59
C ARG A 29 -9.73 -4.87 22.60
N VAL A 30 -8.81 -4.15 23.21
CA VAL A 30 -8.82 -2.69 23.37
C VAL A 30 -8.63 -1.92 22.07
N ASP A 31 -7.92 -2.55 21.11
CA ASP A 31 -7.57 -1.95 19.82
C ASP A 31 -8.43 -2.48 18.68
N ALA A 32 -9.14 -3.59 18.86
CA ALA A 32 -9.87 -4.21 17.77
C ALA A 32 -11.08 -3.36 17.32
N ASP A 33 -11.50 -3.55 16.07
CA ASP A 33 -12.76 -3.00 15.58
C ASP A 33 -13.95 -3.46 16.44
N PRO A 34 -15.14 -2.83 16.38
CA PRO A 34 -16.27 -3.20 17.23
C PRO A 34 -16.74 -4.67 17.12
N ARG A 35 -16.24 -5.41 16.12
CA ARG A 35 -16.54 -6.83 15.92
C ARG A 35 -15.37 -7.74 16.32
N GLY A 36 -14.26 -7.19 16.82
CA GLY A 36 -13.08 -7.93 17.23
C GLY A 36 -12.30 -8.57 16.09
N ARG A 37 -12.46 -8.12 14.82
CA ARG A 37 -11.91 -8.84 13.65
C ARG A 37 -10.69 -8.18 13.02
N ARG A 38 -10.52 -6.87 13.20
CA ARG A 38 -9.46 -6.09 12.54
C ARG A 38 -8.78 -5.15 13.50
N CYS A 39 -7.48 -4.93 13.31
CA CYS A 39 -6.74 -3.91 14.03
C CYS A 39 -7.13 -2.50 13.52
N PRO A 40 -6.86 -1.42 14.28
CA PRO A 40 -7.21 -0.05 13.90
C PRO A 40 -6.69 0.35 12.53
N GLN A 41 -5.44 -0.03 12.22
CA GLN A 41 -4.76 0.31 10.99
C GLN A 41 -5.43 -0.35 9.78
N CYS A 42 -5.70 -1.66 9.86
CA CYS A 42 -6.41 -2.38 8.81
C CYS A 42 -7.85 -1.88 8.64
N LEU A 43 -8.54 -1.56 9.74
CA LEU A 43 -9.87 -0.96 9.68
C LEU A 43 -9.85 0.41 8.98
N ASN A 44 -8.85 1.25 9.26
CA ASN A 44 -8.70 2.56 8.64
C ASN A 44 -8.44 2.44 7.13
N ALA A 45 -7.58 1.51 6.70
CA ALA A 45 -7.35 1.25 5.29
C ALA A 45 -8.64 0.80 4.57
N VAL A 46 -9.41 -0.11 5.17
CA VAL A 46 -10.71 -0.55 4.64
C VAL A 46 -11.69 0.62 4.53
N ARG A 47 -11.76 1.49 5.54
CA ARG A 47 -12.63 2.68 5.53
C ARG A 47 -12.22 3.69 4.46
N GLN A 48 -10.91 3.92 4.30
CA GLN A 48 -10.36 4.81 3.28
C GLN A 48 -10.72 4.30 1.89
N ALA A 49 -10.39 3.05 1.57
CA ALA A 49 -10.71 2.44 0.27
C ALA A 49 -12.23 2.51 -0.06
N ARG A 50 -13.08 2.21 0.94
CA ARG A 50 -14.55 2.30 0.78
C ARG A 50 -15.07 3.70 0.47
N ARG A 51 -14.47 4.76 1.05
CA ARG A 51 -14.82 6.14 0.71
C ARG A 51 -14.56 6.42 -0.77
N HIS A 52 -13.52 5.82 -1.32
CA HIS A 52 -13.10 6.00 -2.70
C HIS A 52 -13.67 4.94 -3.66
N LYS A 53 -14.58 4.07 -3.21
CA LYS A 53 -15.24 3.03 -4.01
C LYS A 53 -14.27 2.08 -4.70
N ILE A 54 -13.12 1.85 -4.06
CA ILE A 54 -12.15 0.83 -4.45
C ILE A 54 -11.94 -0.14 -3.29
N THR A 55 -11.30 -1.27 -3.56
CA THR A 55 -10.98 -2.27 -2.55
C THR A 55 -9.57 -2.04 -1.98
N VAL A 56 -9.23 -2.70 -0.88
CA VAL A 56 -7.87 -2.61 -0.29
C VAL A 56 -6.85 -3.24 -1.24
N GLU A 57 -7.23 -4.31 -1.92
CA GLU A 57 -6.42 -5.00 -2.92
C GLU A 57 -6.11 -4.06 -4.09
N ARG A 58 -7.10 -3.25 -4.52
CA ARG A 58 -6.88 -2.21 -5.52
C ARG A 58 -5.88 -1.15 -5.03
N VAL A 59 -6.00 -0.71 -3.78
CA VAL A 59 -5.03 0.22 -3.18
C VAL A 59 -3.62 -0.38 -3.15
N ASN A 60 -3.50 -1.65 -2.76
CA ASN A 60 -2.23 -2.38 -2.73
C ASN A 60 -1.60 -2.45 -4.13
N ALA A 61 -2.38 -2.77 -5.16
CA ALA A 61 -1.88 -2.83 -6.54
C ALA A 61 -1.42 -1.47 -7.08
N ILE A 62 -2.10 -0.38 -6.73
CA ILE A 62 -1.65 0.97 -7.12
C ILE A 62 -0.33 1.32 -6.41
N LEU A 63 -0.22 1.06 -5.11
CA LEU A 63 1.04 1.27 -4.37
C LEU A 63 2.18 0.39 -4.91
N ARG A 64 1.87 -0.82 -5.38
CA ARG A 64 2.82 -1.69 -6.06
C ARG A 64 3.35 -1.09 -7.34
N ALA A 65 2.46 -0.60 -8.19
CA ALA A 65 2.83 0.08 -9.43
C ALA A 65 3.61 1.39 -9.17
N GLN A 66 3.48 1.98 -7.97
CA GLN A 66 4.26 3.14 -7.52
C GLN A 66 5.55 2.78 -6.77
N GLU A 67 5.89 1.49 -6.65
CA GLU A 67 7.04 1.02 -5.89
C GLU A 67 7.06 1.53 -4.43
N ASP A 68 5.88 1.72 -3.84
CA ASP A 68 5.70 2.27 -2.49
C ASP A 68 6.27 3.67 -2.27
N THR A 69 6.39 4.43 -3.36
CA THR A 69 6.80 5.82 -3.31
C THR A 69 5.62 6.74 -3.61
N CYS A 70 5.69 7.96 -3.08
CA CYS A 70 4.84 9.04 -3.54
C CYS A 70 5.33 9.47 -4.92
N PRO A 71 4.54 9.35 -6.00
CA PRO A 71 5.00 9.68 -7.35
C PRO A 71 5.40 11.14 -7.52
N LEU A 72 5.00 12.04 -6.61
CA LEU A 72 5.34 13.47 -6.67
C LEU A 72 6.65 13.84 -5.96
N CYS A 73 6.98 13.21 -4.81
CA CYS A 73 8.21 13.52 -4.05
C CYS A 73 9.18 12.35 -3.88
N LEU A 74 8.83 11.18 -4.43
CA LEU A 74 9.61 9.94 -4.43
C LEU A 74 9.96 9.40 -3.03
N ARG A 75 9.36 9.93 -1.96
CA ARG A 75 9.53 9.41 -0.61
C ARG A 75 8.76 8.11 -0.41
N LEU A 76 9.40 7.17 0.26
CA LEU A 76 8.81 5.91 0.71
C LEU A 76 7.79 6.16 1.82
N GLY A 77 6.81 5.26 1.95
CA GLY A 77 5.92 5.24 3.10
C GLY A 77 6.51 4.47 4.27
N GLY A 78 6.49 5.06 5.47
CA GLY A 78 6.83 4.37 6.72
C GLY A 78 8.09 4.85 7.45
N ASP A 79 8.70 5.96 7.05
CA ASP A 79 9.85 6.54 7.75
C ASP A 79 9.50 7.16 9.12
N LEU A 80 8.26 7.61 9.35
CA LEU A 80 7.83 8.18 10.64
C LEU A 80 6.34 7.97 11.04
N SER A 81 5.54 7.13 10.34
CA SER A 81 4.07 7.13 10.55
C SER A 81 3.35 5.79 10.38
N THR A 82 3.93 4.67 10.80
CA THR A 82 3.14 3.43 11.00
C THR A 82 2.13 3.56 12.15
N GLU A 83 2.28 4.59 12.99
CA GLU A 83 1.32 5.01 14.00
C GLU A 83 0.53 6.24 13.53
N GLY A 84 -0.78 6.07 13.29
CA GLY A 84 -1.69 7.16 12.91
C GLY A 84 -2.57 6.87 11.68
N ARG A 85 -3.31 7.90 11.23
CA ARG A 85 -4.07 7.84 9.96
C ARG A 85 -3.05 7.70 8.83
N SER A 86 -3.17 6.62 8.04
CA SER A 86 -2.24 6.20 6.99
C SER A 86 -1.46 7.33 6.30
N TRP A 87 -0.14 7.17 6.18
CA TRP A 87 0.74 8.06 5.40
C TRP A 87 0.19 8.36 4.00
N TRP A 88 -0.40 7.33 3.40
CA TRP A 88 -0.94 7.34 2.05
C TRP A 88 -2.35 7.92 2.01
N HIS A 89 -2.55 8.86 1.10
CA HIS A 89 -3.84 9.42 0.74
C HIS A 89 -4.20 8.99 -0.67
N ILE A 90 -5.43 8.51 -0.85
CA ILE A 90 -5.99 8.24 -2.18
C ILE A 90 -6.31 9.59 -2.83
N ASP A 91 -5.57 9.89 -3.89
CA ASP A 91 -5.78 11.06 -4.73
C ASP A 91 -6.72 10.71 -5.89
N HIS A 92 -7.57 11.66 -6.25
CA HIS A 92 -8.56 11.50 -7.32
C HIS A 92 -8.82 12.82 -8.03
N ASP A 93 -9.31 12.72 -9.26
CA ASP A 93 -9.65 13.91 -10.06
C ASP A 93 -10.90 14.62 -9.50
N HIS A 94 -10.71 15.85 -9.02
CA HIS A 94 -11.76 16.70 -8.47
C HIS A 94 -12.69 17.33 -9.53
N ASN A 95 -12.32 17.32 -10.81
CA ASN A 95 -13.25 17.65 -11.89
C ASN A 95 -14.29 16.55 -12.07
N CYS A 96 -13.90 15.28 -11.85
CA CYS A 96 -14.82 14.15 -11.87
C CYS A 96 -15.62 14.04 -10.56
N CYS A 97 -14.97 14.20 -9.41
CA CYS A 97 -15.60 14.08 -8.10
C CYS A 97 -15.18 15.25 -7.19
N PRO A 98 -15.99 16.33 -7.11
CA PRO A 98 -15.64 17.53 -6.34
C PRO A 98 -15.56 17.36 -4.82
N SER A 99 -16.05 16.23 -4.29
CA SER A 99 -16.06 15.95 -2.86
C SER A 99 -14.81 15.18 -2.42
N GLN A 100 -14.67 14.97 -1.10
CA GLN A 100 -13.58 14.18 -0.52
C GLN A 100 -13.67 12.67 -0.81
N SER A 101 -14.67 12.22 -1.56
CA SER A 101 -14.86 10.83 -1.97
C SER A 101 -14.85 10.72 -3.48
N SER A 102 -14.27 9.64 -4.01
CA SER A 102 -14.26 9.37 -5.44
C SER A 102 -15.33 8.37 -5.87
N CYS A 103 -15.66 8.37 -7.16
CA CYS A 103 -16.47 7.33 -7.80
C CYS A 103 -15.69 6.01 -8.02
N GLY A 104 -14.40 5.98 -7.67
CA GLY A 104 -13.49 4.83 -7.85
C GLY A 104 -12.79 4.81 -9.20
N ARG A 105 -13.43 5.32 -10.25
CA ARG A 105 -12.82 5.41 -11.60
C ARG A 105 -11.83 6.57 -11.74
N CYS A 106 -12.05 7.66 -11.00
CA CYS A 106 -11.20 8.85 -11.05
C CYS A 106 -10.02 8.83 -10.07
N VAL A 107 -9.76 7.70 -9.40
CA VAL A 107 -8.57 7.56 -8.56
C VAL A 107 -7.33 7.67 -9.44
N ARG A 108 -6.38 8.51 -9.04
CA ARG A 108 -5.12 8.74 -9.78
C ARG A 108 -3.95 7.98 -9.16
N GLY A 109 -3.86 7.95 -7.84
CA GLY A 109 -2.72 7.33 -7.17
C GLY A 109 -2.79 7.43 -5.65
N LEU A 110 -1.73 6.96 -5.01
CA LEU A 110 -1.49 7.15 -3.58
C LEU A 110 -0.39 8.19 -3.39
N LEU A 111 -0.72 9.30 -2.76
CA LEU A 111 0.22 10.37 -2.46
C LEU A 111 0.49 10.42 -0.96
N CYS A 112 1.67 10.92 -0.56
CA CYS A 112 1.86 11.30 0.83
C CYS A 112 0.96 12.49 1.20
N ARG A 113 0.66 12.66 2.48
CA ARG A 113 -0.21 13.74 2.98
C ARG A 113 0.19 15.12 2.47
N ASP A 114 1.48 15.46 2.51
CA ASP A 114 1.95 16.80 2.11
C ASP A 114 1.80 17.02 0.62
N CYS A 115 2.21 16.06 -0.20
CA CYS A 115 2.03 16.14 -1.65
C CYS A 115 0.57 16.21 -2.04
N ASN A 116 -0.32 15.48 -1.37
CA ASN A 116 -1.75 15.51 -1.70
C ASN A 116 -2.41 16.83 -1.28
N ILE A 117 -2.31 17.17 0.01
CA ILE A 117 -3.10 18.26 0.62
C ILE A 117 -2.47 19.63 0.35
N ARG A 118 -1.14 19.73 0.30
CA ARG A 118 -0.45 21.02 0.20
C ARG A 118 0.15 21.25 -1.19
N GLY A 119 0.67 20.21 -1.82
CA GLY A 119 1.27 20.29 -3.15
C GLY A 119 0.23 20.32 -4.26
N LEU A 120 -0.37 19.16 -4.53
CA LEU A 120 -1.26 18.95 -5.66
C LEU A 120 -2.54 19.76 -5.54
N ALA A 121 -3.18 19.80 -4.37
CA ALA A 121 -4.38 20.59 -4.17
C ALA A 121 -4.16 22.10 -4.44
N TRP A 122 -3.02 22.66 -4.03
CA TRP A 122 -2.66 24.05 -4.37
C TRP A 122 -2.41 24.19 -5.88
N TYR A 123 -1.65 23.27 -6.47
CA TYR A 123 -1.30 23.31 -7.89
C TYR A 123 -2.54 23.23 -8.80
N GLU A 124 -3.51 22.39 -8.48
CA GLU A 124 -4.78 22.29 -9.21
C GLU A 124 -5.69 23.50 -9.00
N SER A 125 -5.43 24.37 -8.02
CA SER A 125 -6.16 25.63 -7.84
C SER A 125 -5.61 26.78 -8.69
N LEU A 126 -4.41 26.63 -9.25
CA LEU A 126 -3.82 27.61 -10.18
C LEU A 126 -4.57 27.62 -11.52
N SER A 127 -4.49 28.73 -12.26
CA SER A 127 -4.96 28.76 -13.65
C SER A 127 -4.12 27.82 -14.53
N PRO A 128 -4.65 27.28 -15.63
CA PRO A 128 -3.92 26.35 -16.49
C PRO A 128 -2.55 26.87 -16.97
N GLU A 129 -2.43 28.17 -17.21
CA GLU A 129 -1.21 28.84 -17.67
C GLU A 129 -0.09 28.80 -16.62
N LEU A 130 -0.45 28.72 -15.34
CA LEU A 130 0.50 28.66 -14.22
C LEU A 130 0.84 27.21 -13.82
N ARG A 131 0.15 26.21 -14.36
CA ARG A 131 0.42 24.78 -14.13
C ARG A 131 1.56 24.30 -15.03
N THR A 132 2.76 24.80 -14.76
CA THR A 132 3.95 24.58 -15.62
C THR A 132 4.88 23.47 -15.12
N TRP A 133 4.70 23.01 -13.88
CA TRP A 133 5.56 21.97 -13.30
C TRP A 133 5.39 20.62 -14.00
N ARG A 134 6.35 20.28 -14.86
CA ARG A 134 6.38 19.06 -15.68
C ARG A 134 6.08 17.79 -14.90
N HIS A 135 6.67 17.64 -13.71
CA HIS A 135 6.53 16.42 -12.91
C HIS A 135 5.11 16.19 -12.41
N ILE A 136 4.44 17.24 -11.92
CA ILE A 136 3.04 17.14 -11.49
C ILE A 136 2.14 16.89 -12.71
N ASN A 137 2.37 17.59 -13.83
CA ASN A 137 1.59 17.39 -15.05
C ASN A 137 1.74 15.96 -15.61
N ALA A 138 2.91 15.34 -15.50
CA ALA A 138 3.10 13.95 -15.89
C ALA A 138 2.24 13.00 -15.02
N TYR A 139 2.20 13.22 -13.70
CA TYR A 139 1.32 12.48 -12.79
C TYR A 139 -0.17 12.68 -13.10
N LEU A 140 -0.57 13.90 -13.44
CA LEU A 140 -1.96 14.22 -13.80
C LEU A 140 -2.38 13.58 -15.14
N ALA A 141 -1.47 13.51 -16.10
CA ALA A 141 -1.76 13.02 -17.45
C ALA A 141 -1.72 11.49 -17.57
N ASP A 142 -0.80 10.83 -16.86
CA ASP A 142 -0.64 9.36 -16.86
C ASP A 142 -0.58 8.82 -15.42
N PRO A 143 -1.72 8.84 -14.71
CA PRO A 143 -1.75 8.54 -13.29
C PRO A 143 -1.50 7.04 -13.00
N PRO A 144 -0.75 6.70 -11.93
CA PRO A 144 -0.42 5.30 -11.59
C PRO A 144 -1.61 4.34 -11.53
N ALA A 145 -2.75 4.81 -11.05
CA ALA A 145 -3.95 3.98 -10.91
C ALA A 145 -4.62 3.60 -12.23
N HIS A 146 -4.21 4.18 -13.35
CA HIS A 146 -4.70 3.83 -14.69
C HIS A 146 -3.69 3.00 -15.49
N LYS A 147 -2.49 2.78 -14.95
CA LYS A 147 -1.46 1.98 -15.61
C LYS A 147 -1.80 0.49 -15.61
N PRO A 148 -1.44 -0.27 -16.67
CA PRO A 148 -1.72 -1.71 -16.77
C PRO A 148 -1.22 -2.53 -15.57
N GLU A 149 -0.06 -2.17 -15.01
CA GLU A 149 0.55 -2.86 -13.87
C GLU A 149 -0.32 -2.78 -12.61
N SER A 150 -1.04 -1.67 -12.46
CA SER A 150 -1.99 -1.48 -11.36
C SER A 150 -3.28 -2.27 -11.59
N ALA A 151 -3.65 -2.59 -12.84
CA ALA A 151 -4.86 -3.33 -13.20
C ALA A 151 -4.83 -4.80 -12.75
N VAL A 152 -3.64 -5.37 -12.63
CA VAL A 152 -3.42 -6.77 -12.23
C VAL A 152 -3.27 -6.87 -10.72
N LEU A 153 -3.98 -7.81 -10.09
CA LEU A 153 -3.82 -8.14 -8.66
C LEU A 153 -2.90 -9.34 -8.49
N PHE A 154 -2.01 -9.28 -7.51
CA PHE A 154 -1.13 -10.37 -7.11
C PHE A 154 -1.56 -10.96 -5.77
N LEU A 155 -1.10 -12.16 -5.42
CA LEU A 155 -1.44 -12.80 -4.16
C LEU A 155 -1.08 -11.91 -2.94
N GLY A 156 0.04 -11.18 -3.03
CA GLY A 156 0.40 -10.18 -2.03
C GLY A 156 -0.62 -9.04 -1.92
N ASP A 157 -1.22 -8.59 -3.02
CA ASP A 157 -2.25 -7.55 -2.99
C ASP A 157 -3.51 -8.02 -2.24
N LEU A 158 -3.78 -9.33 -2.22
CA LEU A 158 -4.91 -9.96 -1.53
C LEU A 158 -4.67 -10.21 -0.03
N ARG A 159 -3.41 -10.13 0.42
CA ARG A 159 -3.00 -10.50 1.78
C ARG A 159 -2.30 -9.33 2.46
N GLY A 160 -3.05 -8.60 3.28
CA GLY A 160 -2.49 -7.51 4.09
C GLY A 160 -2.86 -6.12 3.58
N VAL A 161 -2.17 -5.13 4.15
CA VAL A 161 -2.42 -3.71 3.90
C VAL A 161 -1.08 -3.05 3.61
N ARG A 162 -0.76 -2.92 2.31
CA ARG A 162 0.53 -2.38 1.84
C ARG A 162 0.79 -0.97 2.35
N SER A 163 -0.28 -0.17 2.50
CA SER A 163 -0.21 1.18 3.05
C SER A 163 0.15 1.26 4.54
N ARG A 164 0.06 0.14 5.26
CA ARG A 164 0.47 0.00 6.66
C ARG A 164 1.90 -0.53 6.76
N ASP A 165 2.18 -1.62 6.04
CA ASP A 165 3.41 -2.39 6.22
C ASP A 165 4.61 -1.80 5.45
N GLY A 166 4.35 -0.83 4.56
CA GLY A 166 5.38 -0.13 3.80
C GLY A 166 6.18 -1.06 2.88
N ALA A 167 7.40 -0.64 2.54
CA ALA A 167 8.33 -1.39 1.69
C ALA A 167 8.90 -2.66 2.35
N PHE A 168 8.75 -2.82 3.67
CA PHE A 168 9.45 -3.84 4.48
C PHE A 168 8.60 -5.07 4.85
N ALA A 169 7.40 -5.19 4.28
CA ALA A 169 6.50 -6.29 4.59
C ALA A 169 6.98 -7.63 4.00
N GLY A 170 7.33 -8.59 4.86
CA GLY A 170 7.85 -9.92 4.47
C GLY A 170 6.87 -10.84 3.71
N TRP A 171 5.67 -10.37 3.37
CA TRP A 171 4.67 -11.10 2.56
C TRP A 171 4.68 -10.71 1.07
N ARG A 172 5.64 -9.87 0.62
CA ARG A 172 5.91 -9.61 -0.80
C ARG A 172 6.52 -10.84 -1.46
N SER A 173 5.66 -11.70 -1.97
CA SER A 173 6.05 -12.73 -2.92
C SER A 173 5.80 -12.21 -4.33
N ASP A 174 6.84 -12.19 -5.17
CA ASP A 174 6.74 -11.98 -6.63
C ASP A 174 6.27 -13.24 -7.36
N GLN A 175 5.91 -14.28 -6.60
CA GLN A 175 5.51 -15.57 -7.12
C GLN A 175 4.08 -15.47 -7.68
N LEU A 176 3.98 -15.49 -9.01
CA LEU A 176 2.73 -15.78 -9.71
C LEU A 176 2.15 -17.11 -9.17
N LEU A 177 0.82 -17.22 -9.10
CA LEU A 177 0.13 -18.47 -8.78
C LEU A 177 0.64 -19.56 -9.75
N ARG A 178 1.57 -20.40 -9.31
CA ARG A 178 1.86 -21.66 -9.99
C ARG A 178 0.59 -22.47 -9.86
N GLY A 179 -0.18 -22.58 -10.94
CA GLY A 179 -1.10 -23.70 -11.08
C GLY A 179 -0.27 -24.96 -10.87
N ASP A 180 -0.77 -25.86 -10.03
CA ASP A 180 -0.14 -27.14 -9.74
C ASP A 180 0.29 -27.80 -11.04
N HIS A 181 1.58 -27.79 -11.35
CA HIS A 181 2.33 -28.67 -12.27
C HIS A 181 3.70 -28.04 -12.56
N GLU A 182 4.66 -28.29 -11.67
CA GLU A 182 6.08 -28.19 -12.02
C GLU A 182 6.61 -29.63 -12.13
N PRO A 183 7.19 -30.05 -13.27
CA PRO A 183 7.82 -31.36 -13.39
C PRO A 183 9.13 -31.37 -12.60
N PRO A 184 9.59 -32.54 -12.12
CA PRO A 184 10.71 -32.61 -11.19
C PRO A 184 12.02 -32.14 -11.83
N LEU A 185 12.76 -31.31 -11.10
CA LEU A 185 14.09 -30.85 -11.45
C LEU A 185 15.04 -32.05 -11.54
N THR A 186 15.47 -32.39 -12.76
CA THR A 186 16.65 -33.24 -12.95
C THR A 186 17.90 -32.40 -12.73
N SER A 187 18.70 -32.82 -11.76
CA SER A 187 19.99 -32.25 -11.39
C SER A 187 21.05 -32.48 -12.46
N GLU A 188 21.64 -31.41 -13.01
CA GLU A 188 23.04 -31.42 -13.44
C GLU A 188 23.68 -30.04 -13.16
N PRO A 189 24.90 -30.00 -12.60
CA PRO A 189 25.61 -28.75 -12.37
C PRO A 189 26.26 -28.24 -13.65
N VAL A 190 25.94 -27.00 -14.04
CA VAL A 190 26.62 -26.29 -15.13
C VAL A 190 28.06 -25.99 -14.73
N ALA A 191 29.02 -26.56 -15.46
CA ALA A 191 30.45 -26.29 -15.32
C ALA A 191 30.77 -24.81 -15.65
N ARG A 192 31.58 -24.17 -14.80
CA ARG A 192 32.10 -22.81 -15.04
C ARG A 192 33.26 -22.87 -16.06
N PRO A 193 33.36 -21.91 -17.00
CA PRO A 193 34.51 -21.86 -17.89
C PRO A 193 35.76 -21.34 -17.16
N ASP A 194 36.87 -21.98 -17.48
CA ASP A 194 38.21 -21.76 -16.94
C ASP A 194 38.79 -20.42 -17.41
N SER A 195 39.28 -19.60 -16.48
CA SER A 195 39.90 -18.31 -16.76
C SER A 195 41.40 -18.49 -16.92
N SER A 196 41.85 -18.79 -18.13
CA SER A 196 43.27 -18.71 -18.48
C SER A 196 43.45 -18.07 -19.86
N SER A 197 43.90 -16.82 -19.88
CA SER A 197 44.57 -16.21 -21.02
C SER A 197 45.69 -15.32 -20.49
N PRO A 198 46.96 -15.65 -20.72
CA PRO A 198 48.05 -14.71 -20.53
C PRO A 198 48.35 -13.97 -21.82
N PHE A 199 48.67 -12.68 -21.66
CA PHE A 199 49.28 -11.78 -22.64
C PHE A 199 50.36 -12.45 -23.52
N ALA A 200 50.35 -12.14 -24.82
CA ALA A 200 51.55 -12.05 -25.64
C ALA A 200 51.31 -11.22 -26.92
N PHE A 201 52.02 -10.08 -26.97
CA PHE A 201 52.50 -9.25 -28.10
C PHE A 201 51.58 -8.87 -29.26
#